data_AF-A0A565AW90-F1
#
_entry.id   AF-A0A565AW90-F1
#
_cell.length_a   1.000
_cell.length_b   1.000
_cell.length_c   1.000
_cell.angle_alpha   90.00
_cell.angle_beta   90.00
_cell.angle_gamma   90.00
#
_symmetry.space_group_name_H-M   'P 1'
#
loop_
_entity.id
_entity.type
_entity.pdbx_description
1 polymer ?
#
loop_
_entity_poly.entity_id
_entity_poly.type
_entity_poly.pdbx_seq_one_letter_code
_entity_poly.pdbx_strand_id
1 'polypeptide(L)' 'MVISDVQTWVSTALTDDDTCMDGFGRARTVVKDLVRQHVVKVARLTSNALALINMYASTHKN' A
#
# COMPACT_ATOMS: atom_id res chain seq x y z
N MET A 1 12.51 -14.02 -8.43
CA MET A 1 12.03 -12.84 -7.70
C MET A 1 12.90 -12.66 -6.48
N VAL A 2 13.60 -11.54 -6.38
CA VAL A 2 14.48 -11.22 -5.25
C VAL A 2 13.74 -10.32 -4.25
N ILE A 3 14.24 -10.20 -3.02
CA ILE A 3 13.58 -9.41 -1.96
C ILE A 3 13.39 -7.94 -2.35
N SER A 4 14.29 -7.38 -3.18
CA SER A 4 14.18 -6.02 -3.70
C SER A 4 12.99 -5.84 -4.66
N ASP A 5 12.63 -6.87 -5.42
CA ASP A 5 11.44 -6.83 -6.28
C ASP A 5 10.18 -6.74 -5.43
N VAL A 6 10.11 -7.55 -4.35
CA VAL A 6 8.99 -7.54 -3.40
C VAL A 6 8.87 -6.17 -2.71
N GLN A 7 9.99 -5.61 -2.24
CA GLN A 7 10.03 -4.27 -1.63
C GLN A 7 9.52 -3.20 -2.59
N THR A 8 9.94 -3.26 -3.86
CA THR A 8 9.50 -2.31 -4.89
C THR A 8 7.99 -2.40 -5.08
N TRP A 9 7.44 -3.59 -5.32
CA TRP A 9 6.00 -3.74 -5.57
C TRP A 9 5.14 -3.33 -4.38
N VAL A 10 5.54 -3.68 -3.15
CA VAL A 10 4.79 -3.30 -1.96
C VAL A 10 4.87 -1.78 -1.71
N SER A 11 6.00 -1.14 -2.01
CA SER A 11 6.12 0.32 -1.91
C SER A 11 5.27 1.03 -2.96
N THR A 12 5.20 0.48 -4.19
CA THR A 12 4.31 0.99 -5.24
C THR A 12 2.85 0.83 -4.85
N ALA A 13 2.44 -0.32 -4.31
CA ALA A 13 1.06 -0.53 -3.85
C ALA A 13 0.61 0.51 -2.81
N LEU A 14 1.52 0.94 -1.91
CA LEU A 14 1.22 1.99 -0.93
C LEU A 14 1.01 3.37 -1.58
N THR A 15 1.73 3.67 -2.67
CA THR A 15 1.58 4.92 -3.43
C THR A 15 0.32 4.90 -4.30
N ASP A 16 -0.02 3.73 -4.84
CA ASP A 16 -1.23 3.53 -5.65
C ASP A 16 -2.51 3.71 -4.81
N ASP A 17 -2.47 3.41 -3.51
CA ASP A 17 -3.59 3.68 -2.60
C ASP A 17 -3.94 5.19 -2.54
N ASP A 18 -2.94 6.07 -2.53
CA ASP A 18 -3.15 7.51 -2.54
C ASP A 18 -3.76 7.98 -3.87
N THR A 19 -3.20 7.51 -5.00
CA THR A 19 -3.71 7.88 -6.35
C THR A 19 -5.08 7.27 -6.66
N CYS A 20 -5.43 6.12 -6.06
CA CYS A 20 -6.76 5.52 -6.16
C CYS A 20 -7.85 6.52 -5.74
N MET A 21 -7.62 7.27 -4.66
CA MET A 21 -8.59 8.26 -4.15
C MET A 21 -8.77 9.46 -5.09
N ASP A 22 -7.78 9.79 -5.89
CA ASP A 22 -7.87 10.87 -6.90
C ASP A 22 -8.84 10.51 -8.02
N GLY A 23 -8.92 9.23 -8.39
CA GLY A 23 -9.89 8.71 -9.37
C GLY A 23 -11.35 8.92 -8.95
N PHE A 24 -11.62 9.02 -7.64
CA PHE A 24 -12.94 9.29 -7.09
C PHE A 24 -13.23 10.78 -6.87
N GLY A 25 -12.41 11.69 -7.40
CA GLY A 25 -12.56 13.13 -7.23
C GLY A 25 -13.94 13.68 -7.65
N ARG A 26 -14.61 13.05 -8.61
CA ARG A 26 -15.95 13.43 -9.12
C ARG A 26 -17.10 12.54 -8.60
N ALA A 27 -16.81 11.58 -7.73
CA ALA A 27 -17.82 10.70 -7.18
C ALA A 27 -18.68 11.40 -6.12
N ARG A 28 -19.88 10.87 -5.85
CA ARG A 28 -20.71 11.31 -4.72
C ARG A 28 -19.95 11.09 -3.40
N THR A 29 -20.12 12.00 -2.44
CA THR A 29 -19.43 11.97 -1.13
C THR A 29 -19.54 10.62 -0.44
N VAL A 30 -20.74 10.02 -0.40
CA VAL A 30 -20.96 8.70 0.21
C VAL A 30 -20.11 7.59 -0.41
N VAL A 31 -19.92 7.61 -1.74
CA VAL A 31 -19.10 6.63 -2.45
C VAL A 31 -17.63 6.88 -2.12
N LYS A 32 -17.19 8.15 -2.11
CA LYS A 32 -15.82 8.52 -1.77
C LYS A 32 -15.45 8.11 -0.35
N ASP A 33 -16.36 8.27 0.61
CA ASP A 33 -16.13 7.90 2.01
C ASP A 33 -16.05 6.39 2.21
N LEU A 34 -16.95 5.63 1.58
CA LEU A 34 -16.91 4.16 1.61
C LEU A 34 -15.60 3.63 1.01
N VAL A 35 -15.21 4.13 -0.17
CA VAL A 35 -13.96 3.73 -0.82
C VAL A 35 -12.75 4.12 0.03
N ARG A 36 -12.74 5.33 0.60
CA ARG A 36 -11.65 5.78 1.48
C ARG A 36 -11.44 4.85 2.67
N GLN A 37 -12.52 4.38 3.30
CA GLN A 37 -12.41 3.44 4.44
C GLN A 37 -11.71 2.14 4.04
N HIS A 38 -11.99 1.62 2.84
CA HIS A 38 -11.34 0.42 2.33
C HIS A 38 -9.88 0.68 1.95
N VAL A 39 -9.60 1.77 1.23
CA VAL A 39 -8.24 2.14 0.79
C VAL A 39 -7.32 2.35 1.99
N VAL A 40 -7.76 3.07 3.02
CA VAL A 40 -6.96 3.26 4.26
C VAL A 40 -6.64 1.92 4.94
N LYS A 41 -7.58 0.97 4.91
CA LYS A 41 -7.36 -0.37 5.47
C LYS A 41 -6.31 -1.14 4.66
N VAL A 42 -6.37 -1.07 3.33
CA VAL A 42 -5.39 -1.69 2.44
C VAL A 42 -4.01 -1.07 2.66
N ALA A 43 -3.90 0.25 2.64
CA ALA A 43 -2.64 0.98 2.89
C ALA A 43 -1.98 0.56 4.21
N ARG A 44 -2.76 0.38 5.28
CA ARG A 44 -2.24 -0.08 6.56
C ARG A 44 -1.70 -1.52 6.49
N LEU A 45 -2.39 -2.41 5.79
CA LEU A 45 -1.92 -3.79 5.60
C LEU A 45 -0.65 -3.83 4.73
N THR A 46 -0.61 -3.04 3.66
CA THR A 46 0.55 -2.88 2.78
C THR A 46 1.76 -2.35 3.55
N SER A 47 1.57 -1.32 4.40
CA SER A 47 2.63 -0.77 5.26
C SER A 47 3.17 -1.80 6.27
N ASN A 48 2.27 -2.58 6.90
CA ASN A 48 2.68 -3.68 7.78
C ASN A 48 3.51 -4.74 7.03
N ALA A 49 3.08 -5.12 5.83
CA ALA A 49 3.82 -6.07 5.00
C ALA A 49 5.21 -5.53 4.62
N LEU A 50 5.30 -4.25 4.24
CA LEU A 50 6.58 -3.60 3.94
C LEU A 50 7.55 -3.63 5.13
N ALA A 51 7.04 -3.38 6.34
CA ALA A 51 7.86 -3.44 7.56
C ALA A 51 8.42 -4.86 7.80
N LEU A 52 7.60 -5.89 7.63
CA LEU A 52 8.04 -7.29 7.76
C LEU A 52 9.07 -7.67 6.70
N ILE A 53 8.85 -7.26 5.44
CA ILE A 53 9.78 -7.49 4.34
C ILE A 53 11.12 -6.81 4.61
N ASN A 54 11.12 -5.58 5.11
CA ASN A 54 12.34 -4.85 5.46
C ASN A 54 13.11 -5.53 6.60
N MET A 55 12.40 -6.01 7.63
CA MET A 55 13.01 -6.79 8.71
C MET A 55 13.64 -8.09 8.17
N TYR A 56 12.92 -8.82 7.32
CA TYR A 56 13.45 -10.04 6.69
C TYR A 56 14.69 -9.74 5.83
N ALA A 57 14.65 -8.69 5.01
CA ALA A 57 15.77 -8.26 4.18
C ALA A 57 17.01 -7.87 5.01
N SER A 58 16.82 -7.27 6.19
CA SER A 58 17.92 -6.93 7.09
C SER A 58 18.54 -8.14 7.80
N THR A 59 17.73 -9.16 8.12
CA THR A 59 18.20 -10.37 8.82
C THR A 59 18.93 -11.34 7.90
N HIS A 60 18.57 -11.39 6.61
CA HIS A 60 19.20 -12.25 5.60
C HIS A 60 20.34 -11.57 4.82
N LYS A 61 20.70 -10.34 5.18
CA LYS A 61 21.88 -9.63 4.65
C LYS A 61 23.18 -10.00 5.40
N ASN A 62 23.11 -10.86 6.42
CA ASN A 62 24.23 -11.38 7.20
C ASN A 62 24.52 -12.84 6.85
#